data_AF-A0A2N2V1S9-F1
#
_entry.id   AF-A0A2N2V1S9-F1
#
_cell.length_a   1.000
_cell.length_b   1.000
_cell.length_c   1.000
_cell.angle_alpha   90.00
_cell.angle_beta   90.00
_cell.angle_gamma   90.00
#
_symmetry.space_group_name_H-M   'P 1'
#
loop_
_entity.id
_entity.type
_entity.pdbx_description
1 polymer ?
#
loop_
_entity_poly.entity_id
_entity_poly.type
_entity_poly.pdbx_seq_one_letter_code
_entity_poly.pdbx_strand_id
1 'polypeptide(L)'
;MGLGLPVAADIRLTMGPWEDAPPCTGRARNMDEVAEIQQGRRPRPVCRKGESEKLDDAAIAEAQRLAATSSKFSIDSPGLGYQLYFDDRKYYLQPMRFMAKDRPDEVCKPTHGKGPLSYRCEEGQTYKHSCHLMFFNTRYELVGVHRIRTDEPFPIWCNALPATGVANKTKNELLVTFQYFPTDRKVASKISDVGSGWIRMTSLFRLVEENGRISIEQDDSCLKNPNRIESIPDARAILKRCAQPK
;
A
#
# COMPACT_ATOMS: atom_id res chain seq x y z
N MET A 1 24.18 2.18 -36.27
CA MET A 1 23.79 2.39 -34.85
C MET A 1 22.34 1.96 -34.72
N GLY A 2 22.10 0.75 -34.22
CA GLY A 2 20.75 0.23 -34.04
C GLY A 2 20.14 0.82 -32.78
N LEU A 3 19.06 1.58 -32.92
CA LEU A 3 18.17 1.93 -31.82
C LEU A 3 17.51 0.63 -31.37
N GLY A 4 18.05 0.01 -30.32
CA GLY A 4 17.35 -1.06 -29.62
C GLY A 4 16.05 -0.49 -29.08
N LEU A 5 14.92 -0.94 -29.63
CA LEU A 5 13.62 -0.70 -29.03
C LEU A 5 13.69 -1.19 -27.57
N PRO A 6 13.21 -0.42 -26.59
CA PRO A 6 13.13 -0.91 -25.22
C PRO A 6 12.27 -2.17 -25.26
N VAL A 7 12.88 -3.30 -24.90
CA VAL A 7 12.16 -4.54 -24.66
C VAL A 7 11.15 -4.20 -23.57
N ALA A 8 9.88 -4.28 -23.92
CA ALA A 8 8.79 -3.99 -23.02
C ALA A 8 8.94 -4.88 -21.79
N ALA A 9 9.14 -4.27 -20.62
CA ALA A 9 9.26 -5.06 -19.41
C ALA A 9 7.93 -5.79 -19.12
N ASP A 10 8.01 -7.02 -18.62
CA ASP A 10 6.83 -7.82 -18.29
C ASP A 10 6.59 -7.82 -16.78
N ILE A 11 5.42 -7.29 -16.34
CA ILE A 11 5.03 -7.41 -14.93
C ILE A 11 4.31 -8.72 -14.59
N ARG A 12 4.73 -9.33 -13.48
CA ARG A 12 3.97 -10.39 -12.79
C ARG A 12 3.69 -9.95 -11.37
N LEU A 13 2.48 -10.26 -10.90
CA LEU A 13 2.02 -9.99 -9.54
C LEU A 13 1.50 -11.29 -8.94
N THR A 14 2.03 -11.69 -7.80
CA THR A 14 1.54 -12.82 -7.01
C THR A 14 1.00 -12.30 -5.67
N MET A 15 0.13 -13.05 -5.01
CA MET A 15 -0.34 -12.79 -3.63
C MET A 15 0.23 -13.88 -2.71
N GLY A 16 0.49 -13.56 -1.44
CA GLY A 16 0.95 -14.54 -0.45
C GLY A 16 -0.07 -15.67 -0.21
N PRO A 17 0.36 -16.86 0.27
CA PRO A 17 1.48 -17.10 1.18
C PRO A 17 2.82 -17.33 0.46
N TRP A 18 3.82 -16.58 0.89
CA TRP A 18 5.16 -16.54 0.31
C TRP A 18 6.00 -17.65 0.91
N GLU A 19 6.28 -18.72 0.15
CA GLU A 19 7.04 -19.92 0.54
C GLU A 19 6.83 -20.34 2.00
N ASP A 20 6.07 -21.41 2.23
CA ASP A 20 5.88 -22.02 3.56
C ASP A 20 7.24 -22.25 4.26
N ALA A 21 7.69 -21.25 5.01
CA ALA A 21 8.73 -21.46 6.00
C ALA A 21 8.13 -22.52 6.93
N PRO A 22 8.79 -23.68 7.11
CA PRO A 22 8.23 -24.74 7.93
C PRO A 22 7.81 -24.15 9.27
N PRO A 23 6.63 -24.54 9.82
CA PRO A 23 6.05 -23.91 10.98
C PRO A 23 7.04 -24.02 12.14
N CYS A 24 7.76 -22.94 12.39
CA CYS A 24 8.57 -22.81 13.57
C CYS A 24 7.62 -22.34 14.68
N THR A 25 7.52 -23.12 15.75
CA THR A 25 6.68 -22.81 16.91
C THR A 25 7.45 -22.05 17.99
N GLY A 26 8.69 -21.63 17.70
CA GLY A 26 9.60 -20.98 18.64
C GLY A 26 9.38 -19.47 18.71
N ARG A 27 9.23 -18.94 19.94
CA ARG A 27 9.20 -17.48 20.19
C ARG A 27 10.58 -16.86 19.95
N ALA A 28 10.64 -15.54 19.79
CA ALA A 28 11.91 -14.80 19.84
C ALA A 28 12.60 -15.05 21.20
N ARG A 29 13.94 -15.17 21.19
CA ARG A 29 14.71 -15.44 22.42
C ARG A 29 14.43 -14.39 23.47
N ASN A 30 13.89 -14.81 24.62
CA ASN A 30 13.78 -13.97 25.80
C ASN A 30 15.01 -14.16 26.69
N MET A 31 15.16 -13.32 27.72
CA MET A 31 16.30 -13.39 28.65
C MET A 31 16.39 -14.75 29.37
N ASP A 32 15.27 -15.44 29.55
CA ASP A 32 15.22 -16.77 30.17
C ASP A 32 15.87 -17.84 29.27
N GLU A 33 15.61 -17.83 27.96
CA GLU A 33 16.26 -18.73 27.01
C GLU A 33 17.78 -18.43 26.89
N VAL A 34 18.21 -17.18 27.08
CA VAL A 34 19.63 -16.83 27.14
C VAL A 34 20.28 -17.45 28.38
N ALA A 35 19.61 -17.43 29.53
CA ALA A 35 20.07 -18.08 30.76
C ALA A 35 20.14 -19.62 30.61
N GLU A 36 19.18 -20.24 29.91
CA GLU A 36 19.21 -21.69 29.63
C GLU A 36 20.38 -22.10 28.71
N ILE A 37 20.74 -21.26 27.73
CA ILE A 37 21.91 -21.48 26.87
C ILE A 37 23.21 -21.39 27.68
N GLN A 38 23.31 -20.44 28.62
CA GLN A 38 24.45 -20.32 29.54
C GLN A 38 24.59 -21.54 30.45
N GLN A 39 23.51 -22.29 30.68
CA GLN A 39 23.48 -23.57 31.42
C GLN A 39 23.73 -24.80 30.52
N GLY A 40 24.13 -24.60 29.26
CA GLY A 40 24.47 -25.69 28.34
C GLY A 40 23.28 -26.38 27.66
N ARG A 41 22.05 -25.85 27.80
CA ARG A 41 20.90 -26.37 27.07
C ARG A 41 20.95 -25.93 25.60
N ARG A 42 20.57 -26.83 24.69
CA ARG A 42 20.51 -26.49 23.25
C ARG A 42 19.44 -25.42 23.02
N PRO A 43 19.76 -24.31 22.31
CA PRO A 43 18.77 -23.28 22.00
C PRO A 43 17.63 -23.85 21.19
N ARG A 44 16.40 -23.40 21.49
CA ARG A 44 15.28 -23.60 20.57
C ARG A 44 15.54 -22.85 19.26
N PRO A 45 15.11 -23.39 18.10
CA PRO A 45 15.21 -22.68 16.82
C PRO A 45 14.41 -21.38 16.91
N VAL A 46 15.05 -20.25 16.62
CA VAL A 46 14.36 -18.95 16.52
C VAL A 46 13.65 -18.90 15.17
N CYS A 47 12.36 -18.58 15.17
CA CYS A 47 11.65 -18.31 13.94
C CYS A 47 12.32 -17.19 13.16
N ARG A 48 12.82 -17.51 11.96
CA ARG A 48 13.22 -16.48 11.01
C ARG A 48 11.94 -15.91 10.43
N LYS A 49 11.79 -14.58 10.49
CA LYS A 49 10.67 -13.87 9.87
C LYS A 49 10.55 -14.25 8.39
N GLY A 50 9.34 -14.56 7.95
CA GLY A 50 9.01 -14.80 6.54
C GLY A 50 9.17 -13.52 5.70
N GLU A 51 9.07 -13.64 4.37
CA GLU A 51 9.15 -12.47 3.49
C GLU A 51 8.02 -11.46 3.78
N SER A 52 6.80 -11.95 4.05
CA SER A 52 5.64 -11.10 4.38
C SER A 52 5.90 -10.25 5.62
N GLU A 53 6.40 -10.86 6.69
CA GLU A 53 6.65 -10.18 7.96
C GLU A 53 7.76 -9.13 7.82
N LYS A 54 8.82 -9.47 7.06
CA LYS A 54 9.91 -8.51 6.76
C LYS A 54 9.41 -7.34 5.93
N LEU A 55 8.55 -7.59 4.96
CA LEU A 55 7.93 -6.56 4.13
C LEU A 55 7.02 -5.65 4.96
N ASP A 56 6.14 -6.23 5.79
CA ASP A 56 5.26 -5.46 6.67
C ASP A 56 6.06 -4.60 7.65
N ASP A 57 7.12 -5.15 8.27
CA ASP A 57 8.00 -4.39 9.16
C ASP A 57 8.65 -3.18 8.43
N ALA A 58 9.21 -3.43 7.25
CA ALA A 58 9.86 -2.38 6.45
C ALA A 58 8.85 -1.32 5.98
N ALA A 59 7.65 -1.75 5.56
CA ALA A 59 6.60 -0.85 5.14
C ALA A 59 6.05 0.00 6.27
N ILE A 60 5.87 -0.57 7.47
CA ILE A 60 5.48 0.19 8.66
C ILE A 60 6.56 1.21 9.03
N ALA A 61 7.84 0.81 9.00
CA ALA A 61 8.95 1.72 9.32
C ALA A 61 9.01 2.92 8.35
N GLU A 62 8.88 2.67 7.05
CA GLU A 62 8.87 3.73 6.04
C GLU A 62 7.59 4.57 6.08
N ALA A 63 6.43 3.96 6.32
CA ALA A 63 5.19 4.69 6.54
C ALA A 63 5.29 5.63 7.75
N GLN A 64 5.94 5.21 8.85
CA GLN A 64 6.20 6.08 10.01
C GLN A 64 7.08 7.27 9.65
N ARG A 65 8.09 7.08 8.81
CA ARG A 65 8.98 8.14 8.35
C ARG A 65 8.26 9.15 7.45
N LEU A 66 7.33 8.68 6.61
CA LEU A 66 6.58 9.48 5.65
C LEU A 66 5.29 10.09 6.23
N ALA A 67 4.80 9.59 7.36
CA ALA A 67 3.57 10.05 7.97
C ALA A 67 3.73 11.41 8.63
N ALA A 68 2.66 12.21 8.58
CA ALA A 68 2.53 13.45 9.33
C ALA A 68 2.15 13.18 10.80
N THR A 69 1.78 11.95 11.17
CA THR A 69 1.42 11.57 12.54
C THR A 69 2.50 10.75 13.22
N SER A 70 2.65 10.94 14.54
CA SER A 70 3.60 10.19 15.37
C SER A 70 3.03 8.87 15.92
N SER A 71 1.74 8.59 15.70
CA SER A 71 1.05 7.43 16.27
C SER A 71 1.22 6.18 15.40
N LYS A 72 1.67 5.07 15.99
CA LYS A 72 1.68 3.78 15.29
C LYS A 72 0.27 3.30 14.91
N PHE A 73 -0.76 3.73 15.66
CA PHE A 73 -2.16 3.37 15.41
C PHE A 73 -2.76 4.05 14.16
N SER A 74 -2.07 5.04 13.58
CA SER A 74 -2.47 5.71 12.33
C SER A 74 -1.91 5.07 11.06
N ILE A 75 -1.17 3.97 11.20
CA ILE A 75 -0.57 3.27 10.07
C ILE A 75 -1.17 1.88 10.02
N ASP A 76 -1.84 1.58 8.92
CA ASP A 76 -2.42 0.27 8.70
C ASP A 76 -1.89 -0.35 7.42
N SER A 77 -1.32 -1.55 7.57
CA SER A 77 -1.05 -2.45 6.47
C SER A 77 -2.29 -3.33 6.31
N PRO A 78 -2.97 -3.33 5.17
CA PRO A 78 -4.13 -4.19 4.95
C PRO A 78 -3.75 -5.69 4.89
N GLY A 79 -2.50 -6.07 5.18
CA GLY A 79 -2.00 -7.45 5.15
C GLY A 79 -1.88 -8.02 3.73
N LEU A 80 -1.93 -7.16 2.71
CA LEU A 80 -1.87 -7.53 1.30
C LEU A 80 -0.51 -7.12 0.71
N GLY A 81 0.52 -7.92 0.96
CA GLY A 81 1.79 -7.78 0.23
C GLY A 81 1.75 -8.52 -1.10
N TYR A 82 2.46 -8.02 -2.10
CA TYR A 82 2.61 -8.63 -3.42
C TYR A 82 4.10 -8.74 -3.78
N GLN A 83 4.50 -9.84 -4.41
CA GLN A 83 5.75 -9.88 -5.16
C GLN A 83 5.44 -9.32 -6.55
N LEU A 84 6.26 -8.38 -6.98
CA LEU A 84 6.19 -7.73 -8.27
C LEU A 84 7.48 -8.06 -9.02
N TYR A 85 7.36 -8.53 -10.25
CA TYR A 85 8.53 -8.81 -11.09
C TYR A 85 8.56 -7.82 -12.26
N PHE A 86 9.73 -7.24 -12.54
CA PHE A 86 10.03 -6.52 -13.79
C PHE A 86 11.16 -7.27 -14.47
N ASP A 87 10.94 -7.82 -15.67
CA ASP A 87 11.98 -8.57 -16.40
C ASP A 87 12.72 -9.59 -15.51
N ASP A 88 11.94 -10.38 -14.80
CA ASP A 88 12.38 -11.39 -13.82
C ASP A 88 13.11 -10.85 -12.57
N ARG A 89 13.32 -9.53 -12.47
CA ARG A 89 13.81 -8.89 -11.25
C ARG A 89 12.68 -8.72 -10.25
N LYS A 90 12.85 -9.32 -9.07
CA LYS A 90 11.88 -9.30 -7.97
C LYS A 90 11.92 -7.96 -7.21
N TYR A 91 10.73 -7.48 -6.92
CA TYR A 91 10.39 -6.38 -6.02
C TYR A 91 9.20 -6.82 -5.16
N TYR A 92 8.83 -5.98 -4.20
CA TYR A 92 7.58 -6.11 -3.47
C TYR A 92 6.74 -4.85 -3.63
N LEU A 93 5.42 -5.03 -3.64
CA LEU A 93 4.43 -3.97 -3.55
C LEU A 93 3.64 -4.16 -2.26
N GLN A 94 3.65 -3.13 -1.42
CA GLN A 94 2.85 -3.06 -0.21
C GLN A 94 1.90 -1.85 -0.29
N PRO A 95 0.59 -2.07 -0.41
CA PRO A 95 -0.41 -1.05 -0.17
C PRO A 95 -0.37 -0.62 1.30
N MET A 96 -0.39 0.68 1.58
CA MET A 96 -0.33 1.21 2.95
C MET A 96 -1.33 2.35 3.12
N ARG A 97 -1.85 2.50 4.34
CA ARG A 97 -2.74 3.61 4.71
C ARG A 97 -2.11 4.42 5.83
N PHE A 98 -1.84 5.68 5.54
CA PHE A 98 -1.37 6.66 6.53
C PHE A 98 -1.62 8.08 6.04
N MET A 99 -1.64 9.04 6.96
CA MET A 99 -1.62 10.46 6.60
C MET A 99 -0.20 10.83 6.21
N ALA A 100 0.09 10.94 4.91
CA ALA A 100 1.38 11.43 4.46
C ALA A 100 1.52 12.92 4.73
N LYS A 101 2.76 13.35 4.92
CA LYS A 101 3.15 14.75 4.91
C LYS A 101 2.89 15.38 3.54
N ASP A 102 2.11 16.45 3.52
CA ASP A 102 1.98 17.41 2.42
C ASP A 102 3.20 18.38 2.40
N ARG A 103 3.90 18.57 3.54
CA ARG A 103 5.16 19.34 3.65
C ARG A 103 6.21 18.66 4.55
N PRO A 104 7.54 18.84 4.33
CA PRO A 104 8.58 18.11 5.07
C PRO A 104 8.51 18.19 6.61
N ASP A 105 8.11 19.36 7.10
CA ASP A 105 7.98 19.74 8.51
C ASP A 105 6.57 19.51 9.09
N GLU A 106 5.63 19.00 8.29
CA GLU A 106 4.27 18.77 8.74
C GLU A 106 4.22 17.69 9.81
N VAL A 107 3.68 18.07 10.98
CA VAL A 107 3.38 17.16 12.09
C VAL A 107 1.99 17.45 12.62
N CYS A 108 1.11 16.45 12.54
CA CYS A 108 -0.26 16.51 13.00
C CYS A 108 -0.37 15.89 14.40
N LYS A 109 -0.88 16.67 15.35
CA LYS A 109 -1.03 16.26 16.74
C LYS A 109 -2.46 15.75 16.96
N PRO A 110 -2.66 14.66 17.73
CA PRO A 110 -3.99 14.23 18.12
C PRO A 110 -4.64 15.35 18.96
N THR A 111 -5.87 15.71 18.63
CA THR A 111 -6.66 16.63 19.45
C THR A 111 -7.36 15.84 20.54
N HIS A 112 -7.09 16.19 21.80
CA HIS A 112 -7.75 15.58 22.95
C HIS A 112 -9.17 16.13 23.08
N GLY A 113 -10.18 15.28 22.90
CA GLY A 113 -11.60 15.61 23.09
C GLY A 113 -12.43 14.37 23.40
N LYS A 114 -13.67 14.54 23.88
CA LYS A 114 -14.62 13.45 24.20
C LYS A 114 -15.28 12.86 22.92
N GLY A 115 -14.48 12.51 21.91
CA GLY A 115 -14.94 12.02 20.61
C GLY A 115 -13.93 11.12 19.91
N PRO A 116 -14.23 10.66 18.68
CA PRO A 116 -13.28 9.88 17.88
C PRO A 116 -11.98 10.66 17.69
N LEU A 117 -10.87 9.93 17.64
CA LEU A 117 -9.52 10.49 17.62
C LEU A 117 -9.34 11.36 16.37
N SER A 118 -9.43 12.67 16.54
CA SER A 118 -9.15 13.67 15.50
C SER A 118 -7.69 14.11 15.62
N TYR A 119 -7.04 14.39 14.49
CA TYR A 119 -5.75 15.09 14.48
C TYR A 119 -5.97 16.44 13.83
N ARG A 120 -5.35 17.47 14.41
CA ARG A 120 -5.27 18.80 13.82
C ARG A 120 -3.78 19.10 13.60
N CYS A 121 -3.40 19.30 12.35
CA CYS A 121 -2.08 19.84 12.04
C CYS A 121 -2.05 21.31 12.47
N GLU A 122 -0.88 21.89 12.78
CA GLU A 122 -0.78 23.26 13.33
C GLU A 122 -1.49 24.32 12.45
N GLU A 123 -1.67 24.01 11.16
CA GLU A 123 -2.33 24.84 10.14
C GLU A 123 -3.87 24.61 10.04
N GLY A 124 -4.48 23.87 10.97
CA GLY A 124 -5.93 23.67 11.01
C GLY A 124 -6.46 22.54 10.10
N GLN A 125 -5.58 21.78 9.46
CA GLN A 125 -5.99 20.66 8.61
C GLN A 125 -6.57 19.50 9.43
N THR A 126 -7.65 18.91 8.94
CA THR A 126 -8.28 17.71 9.52
C THR A 126 -7.51 16.45 9.11
N TYR A 127 -7.31 15.55 10.06
CA TYR A 127 -6.74 14.23 9.82
C TYR A 127 -7.39 13.50 8.63
N LYS A 128 -6.57 12.98 7.70
CA LYS A 128 -7.00 12.20 6.53
C LYS A 128 -6.06 11.02 6.28
N HIS A 129 -6.57 9.79 6.25
CA HIS A 129 -5.77 8.70 5.67
C HIS A 129 -5.73 8.86 4.16
N SER A 130 -4.53 8.78 3.60
CA SER A 130 -4.33 8.56 2.18
C SER A 130 -3.94 7.11 1.94
N CYS A 131 -4.27 6.59 0.76
CA CYS A 131 -3.81 5.28 0.32
C CYS A 131 -2.56 5.42 -0.52
N HIS A 132 -1.59 4.56 -0.26
CA HIS A 132 -0.28 4.59 -0.87
C HIS A 132 0.07 3.22 -1.44
N LEU A 133 0.80 3.22 -2.54
CA LEU A 133 1.49 2.07 -3.10
C LEU A 133 2.97 2.23 -2.80
N MET A 134 3.53 1.36 -1.97
CA MET A 134 4.95 1.37 -1.61
C MET A 134 5.65 0.20 -2.26
N PHE A 135 6.81 0.45 -2.87
CA PHE A 135 7.58 -0.52 -3.61
C PHE A 135 8.93 -0.74 -2.95
N PHE A 136 9.31 -2.00 -2.76
CA PHE A 136 10.53 -2.40 -2.08
C PHE A 136 11.38 -3.32 -2.95
N ASN A 137 12.70 -3.25 -2.82
CA ASN A 137 13.59 -4.23 -3.44
C ASN A 137 13.69 -5.52 -2.59
N THR A 138 14.48 -6.49 -3.03
CA THR A 138 14.69 -7.77 -2.32
C THR A 138 15.41 -7.65 -0.96
N ARG A 139 15.94 -6.47 -0.65
CA ARG A 139 16.51 -6.11 0.66
C ARG A 139 15.52 -5.36 1.55
N TYR A 140 14.27 -5.22 1.11
CA TYR A 140 13.20 -4.48 1.79
C TYR A 140 13.51 -2.97 1.95
N GLU A 141 14.31 -2.40 1.03
CA GLU A 141 14.55 -0.96 0.96
C GLU A 141 13.49 -0.32 0.06
N LEU A 142 12.94 0.83 0.48
CA LEU A 142 11.93 1.57 -0.31
C LEU A 142 12.55 2.12 -1.60
N VAL A 143 12.02 1.70 -2.73
CA VAL A 143 12.48 2.11 -4.08
C VAL A 143 11.44 2.90 -4.86
N GLY A 144 10.22 3.01 -4.34
CA GLY A 144 9.14 3.80 -4.93
C GLY A 144 7.98 3.98 -3.96
N VAL A 145 7.31 5.12 -4.02
CA VAL A 145 6.06 5.37 -3.28
C VAL A 145 5.15 6.25 -4.11
N HIS A 146 3.86 5.93 -4.13
CA HIS A 146 2.85 6.71 -4.81
C HIS A 146 1.62 6.89 -3.94
N ARG A 147 1.20 8.13 -3.71
CA ARG A 147 -0.07 8.46 -3.07
C ARG A 147 -1.17 8.46 -4.14
N ILE A 148 -2.15 7.59 -3.99
CA ILE A 148 -3.29 7.51 -4.91
C ILE A 148 -4.09 8.81 -4.84
N ARG A 149 -4.40 9.38 -6.01
CA ARG A 149 -5.21 10.61 -6.13
C ARG A 149 -6.63 10.31 -6.55
N THR A 150 -7.55 11.11 -6.03
CA THR A 150 -8.94 11.15 -6.46
C THR A 150 -9.32 12.59 -6.74
N ASP A 151 -10.02 12.84 -7.85
CA ASP A 151 -10.45 14.18 -8.26
C ASP A 151 -11.89 14.47 -7.76
N GLU A 152 -12.27 13.83 -6.65
CA GLU A 152 -13.53 14.13 -5.97
C GLU A 152 -13.53 15.59 -5.47
N PRO A 153 -14.68 16.30 -5.53
CA PRO A 153 -14.76 17.71 -5.15
C PRO A 153 -14.81 17.92 -3.63
N PHE A 154 -14.66 16.85 -2.83
CA PHE A 154 -14.74 16.87 -1.38
C PHE A 154 -13.53 16.16 -0.75
N PRO A 155 -13.18 16.50 0.51
CA PRO A 155 -12.13 15.79 1.23
C PRO A 155 -12.51 14.31 1.46
N ILE A 156 -11.54 13.42 1.24
CA ILE A 156 -11.75 11.98 1.39
C ILE A 156 -10.87 11.37 2.47
N TRP A 157 -11.35 10.25 3.00
CA TRP A 157 -10.58 9.35 3.84
C TRP A 157 -10.43 8.00 3.16
N CYS A 158 -9.20 7.56 2.96
CA CYS A 158 -8.95 6.24 2.42
C CYS A 158 -9.11 5.14 3.48
N ASN A 159 -10.03 4.22 3.21
CA ASN A 159 -10.35 3.12 4.11
C ASN A 159 -9.63 1.82 3.76
N ALA A 160 -9.45 1.49 2.48
CA ALA A 160 -8.83 0.23 2.09
C ALA A 160 -8.29 0.28 0.66
N LEU A 161 -7.34 -0.60 0.35
CA LEU A 161 -6.96 -0.97 -1.02
C LEU A 161 -7.35 -2.44 -1.26
N PRO A 162 -8.65 -2.73 -1.48
CA PRO A 162 -9.16 -4.11 -1.47
C PRO A 162 -8.64 -5.00 -2.61
N ALA A 163 -8.13 -4.43 -3.70
CA ALA A 163 -7.64 -5.23 -4.82
C ALA A 163 -6.51 -4.55 -5.57
N THR A 164 -5.52 -5.35 -5.96
CA THR A 164 -4.48 -4.99 -6.92
C THR A 164 -4.36 -6.12 -7.94
N GLY A 165 -4.21 -5.78 -9.23
CA GLY A 165 -3.99 -6.78 -10.26
C GLY A 165 -3.34 -6.20 -11.51
N VAL A 166 -2.71 -7.06 -12.31
CA VAL A 166 -2.08 -6.61 -13.57
C VAL A 166 -3.14 -6.24 -14.61
N ALA A 167 -3.09 -5.02 -15.14
CA ALA A 167 -3.90 -4.60 -16.29
C ALA A 167 -3.28 -5.13 -17.59
N ASN A 168 -1.99 -4.86 -17.80
CA ASN A 168 -1.23 -5.26 -18.97
C ASN A 168 0.23 -5.53 -18.58
N LYS A 169 0.71 -6.74 -18.89
CA LYS A 169 2.07 -7.17 -18.55
C LYS A 169 3.11 -6.39 -19.35
N THR A 170 2.93 -6.32 -20.67
CA THR A 170 3.89 -5.72 -21.60
C THR A 170 3.89 -4.19 -21.58
N LYS A 171 3.03 -3.57 -20.77
CA LYS A 171 3.01 -2.12 -20.56
C LYS A 171 3.30 -1.75 -19.11
N ASN A 172 3.64 -2.72 -18.25
CA ASN A 172 3.83 -2.51 -16.83
C ASN A 172 2.64 -1.80 -16.16
N GLU A 173 1.42 -2.23 -16.49
CA GLU A 173 0.19 -1.57 -16.04
C GLU A 173 -0.45 -2.36 -14.90
N LEU A 174 -0.66 -1.72 -13.75
CA LEU A 174 -1.43 -2.23 -12.62
C LEU A 174 -2.80 -1.56 -12.53
N LEU A 175 -3.80 -2.31 -12.09
CA LEU A 175 -5.07 -1.81 -11.63
C LEU A 175 -5.11 -1.92 -10.12
N VAL A 176 -5.51 -0.85 -9.45
CA VAL A 176 -5.72 -0.84 -8.00
C VAL A 176 -7.12 -0.32 -7.71
N THR A 177 -7.89 -1.13 -7.01
CA THR A 177 -9.17 -0.70 -6.43
C THR A 177 -8.89 -0.16 -5.04
N PHE A 178 -9.35 1.06 -4.78
CA PHE A 178 -9.28 1.68 -3.47
C PHE A 178 -10.68 2.12 -3.01
N GLN A 179 -10.87 2.06 -1.70
CA GLN A 179 -12.13 2.33 -1.02
C GLN A 179 -11.94 3.54 -0.11
N TYR A 180 -12.83 4.52 -0.23
CA TYR A 180 -12.79 5.76 0.54
C TYR A 180 -14.20 6.23 0.89
N PHE A 181 -14.28 7.25 1.75
CA PHE A 181 -15.54 7.94 2.03
C PHE A 181 -15.29 9.45 2.22
N PRO A 182 -16.29 10.30 2.00
CA PRO A 182 -16.18 11.74 2.20
C PRO A 182 -16.11 12.08 3.70
N THR A 183 -15.18 12.94 4.11
CA THR A 183 -14.99 13.30 5.53
C THR A 183 -15.82 14.50 5.98
N ASP A 184 -16.47 15.19 5.05
CA ASP A 184 -17.39 16.30 5.29
C ASP A 184 -18.84 15.85 5.57
N ARG A 185 -19.10 14.54 5.55
CA ARG A 185 -20.41 13.95 5.85
C ARG A 185 -20.62 13.70 7.35
N LYS A 186 -21.89 13.56 7.74
CA LYS A 186 -22.29 13.25 9.11
C LYS A 186 -21.58 11.99 9.60
N VAL A 187 -20.87 12.10 10.73
CA VAL A 187 -20.18 10.98 11.38
C VAL A 187 -21.20 9.88 11.74
N ALA A 188 -20.81 8.62 11.53
CA ALA A 188 -21.60 7.45 11.91
C ALA A 188 -22.05 7.56 13.38
N SER A 189 -23.36 7.46 13.60
CA SER A 189 -23.99 7.61 14.93
C SER A 189 -24.53 6.30 15.48
N LYS A 190 -24.67 5.28 14.63
CA LYS A 190 -25.09 3.92 14.94
C LYS A 190 -24.14 2.93 14.27
N ILE A 191 -24.08 1.70 14.78
CA ILE A 191 -23.27 0.62 14.18
C ILE A 191 -23.69 0.37 12.73
N SER A 192 -24.98 0.48 12.42
CA SER A 192 -25.52 0.38 11.05
C SER A 192 -24.97 1.42 10.08
N ASP A 193 -24.48 2.54 10.58
CA ASP A 193 -23.91 3.62 9.76
C ASP A 193 -22.46 3.30 9.38
N VAL A 194 -21.78 2.45 10.17
CA VAL A 194 -20.42 2.00 9.91
C VAL A 194 -20.44 1.09 8.69
N GLY A 195 -19.71 1.47 7.64
CA GLY A 195 -19.78 0.75 6.36
C GLY A 195 -20.67 1.41 5.32
N SER A 196 -21.60 2.27 5.74
CA SER A 196 -22.50 2.95 4.83
C SER A 196 -21.80 4.08 4.06
N GLY A 197 -22.09 4.22 2.77
CA GLY A 197 -21.57 5.32 1.94
C GLY A 197 -20.11 5.18 1.51
N TRP A 198 -19.55 3.97 1.57
CA TRP A 198 -18.25 3.68 0.98
C TRP A 198 -18.29 3.82 -0.53
N ILE A 199 -17.28 4.49 -1.06
CA ILE A 199 -17.07 4.63 -2.49
C ILE A 199 -15.86 3.80 -2.84
N ARG A 200 -15.99 2.99 -3.88
CA ARG A 200 -14.88 2.27 -4.50
C ARG A 200 -14.64 2.82 -5.88
N MET A 201 -13.37 2.92 -6.22
CA MET A 201 -12.94 3.20 -7.59
C MET A 201 -11.69 2.42 -7.91
N THR A 202 -11.47 2.19 -9.19
CA THR A 202 -10.31 1.47 -9.69
C THR A 202 -9.54 2.37 -10.64
N SER A 203 -8.25 2.56 -10.37
CA SER A 203 -7.36 3.39 -11.18
C SER A 203 -6.32 2.54 -11.89
N LEU A 204 -5.91 2.99 -13.08
CA LEU A 204 -4.80 2.43 -13.84
C LEU A 204 -3.50 3.12 -13.43
N PHE A 205 -2.46 2.33 -13.17
CA PHE A 205 -1.13 2.80 -12.83
C PHE A 205 -0.14 2.24 -13.84
N ARG A 206 0.69 3.09 -14.43
CA ARG A 206 1.84 2.72 -15.25
C ARG A 206 3.09 2.80 -14.42
N LEU A 207 3.87 1.74 -14.44
CA LEU A 207 5.09 1.65 -13.68
C LEU A 207 6.29 1.69 -14.63
N VAL A 208 7.32 2.40 -14.20
CA VAL A 208 8.62 2.48 -14.89
C VAL A 208 9.69 2.12 -13.87
N GLU A 209 10.52 1.13 -14.21
CA GLU A 209 11.69 0.73 -13.45
C GLU A 209 12.93 1.31 -14.12
N GLU A 210 13.70 2.10 -13.37
CA GLU A 210 14.95 2.69 -13.83
C GLU A 210 15.99 2.64 -12.71
N ASN A 211 17.09 1.93 -12.95
CA ASN A 211 18.25 1.88 -12.05
C ASN A 211 17.90 1.46 -10.61
N GLY A 212 16.98 0.51 -10.43
CA GLY A 212 16.54 0.04 -9.12
C GLY A 212 15.48 0.91 -8.46
N ARG A 213 14.98 1.96 -9.13
CA ARG A 213 13.88 2.80 -8.64
C ARG A 213 12.61 2.51 -9.43
N ILE A 214 11.47 2.58 -8.76
CA ILE A 214 10.15 2.45 -9.39
C ILE A 214 9.43 3.79 -9.33
N SER A 215 9.14 4.36 -10.49
CA SER A 215 8.24 5.51 -10.64
C SER A 215 6.87 5.05 -11.12
N ILE A 216 5.83 5.75 -10.68
CA ILE A 216 4.43 5.39 -10.94
C ILE A 216 3.67 6.61 -11.46
N GLU A 217 2.97 6.43 -12.57
CA GLU A 217 1.99 7.37 -13.11
C GLU A 217 0.58 6.79 -12.94
N GLN A 218 -0.35 7.56 -12.39
CA GLN A 218 -1.78 7.22 -12.43
C GLN A 218 -2.37 7.74 -13.75
N ASP A 219 -2.88 6.85 -14.61
CA ASP A 219 -3.50 7.21 -15.89
C ASP A 219 -5.03 7.18 -15.77
N ASP A 220 -5.64 8.36 -15.94
CA ASP A 220 -7.10 8.53 -15.84
C ASP A 220 -7.76 8.72 -17.21
N SER A 221 -7.02 8.61 -18.32
CA SER A 221 -7.51 8.91 -19.68
C SER A 221 -8.73 8.06 -20.06
N CYS A 222 -8.68 6.76 -19.77
CA CYS A 222 -9.74 5.79 -20.07
C CYS A 222 -10.74 5.61 -18.91
N LEU A 223 -10.27 5.20 -17.73
CA LEU A 223 -11.18 4.86 -16.61
C LEU A 223 -11.83 6.09 -15.95
N LYS A 224 -11.27 7.28 -16.19
CA LYS A 224 -11.61 8.54 -15.51
C LYS A 224 -11.34 8.50 -14.01
N ASN A 225 -11.21 9.69 -13.45
CA ASN A 225 -10.99 9.92 -12.03
C ASN A 225 -11.87 11.11 -11.61
N PRO A 226 -12.76 10.95 -10.62
CA PRO A 226 -13.14 9.68 -9.99
C PRO A 226 -13.92 8.76 -10.96
N ASN A 227 -14.03 7.47 -10.61
CA ASN A 227 -14.96 6.53 -11.22
C ASN A 227 -15.68 5.71 -10.15
N ARG A 228 -16.53 4.75 -10.55
CA ARG A 228 -17.30 3.86 -9.67
C ARG A 228 -17.06 2.38 -10.00
N ILE A 229 -15.90 2.07 -10.59
CA ILE A 229 -15.56 0.71 -10.99
C ILE A 229 -14.98 0.01 -9.77
N GLU A 230 -15.70 -0.98 -9.24
CA GLU A 230 -15.33 -1.62 -7.98
C GLU A 230 -14.46 -2.87 -8.13
N SER A 231 -14.26 -3.35 -9.36
CA SER A 231 -13.59 -4.63 -9.61
C SER A 231 -12.52 -4.53 -10.71
N ILE A 232 -11.43 -5.28 -10.51
CA ILE A 232 -10.35 -5.41 -11.49
C ILE A 232 -10.86 -6.01 -12.82
N PRO A 233 -11.71 -7.05 -12.85
CA PRO A 233 -12.27 -7.57 -14.10
C PRO A 233 -13.06 -6.52 -14.91
N ASP A 234 -13.90 -5.72 -14.27
CA ASP A 234 -14.68 -4.69 -14.95
C ASP A 234 -13.81 -3.58 -15.51
N ALA A 235 -12.80 -3.15 -14.74
CA ALA A 235 -11.81 -2.18 -15.20
C ALA A 235 -11.06 -2.69 -16.43
N ARG A 236 -10.63 -3.96 -16.44
CA ARG A 236 -10.01 -4.59 -17.62
C ARG A 236 -10.95 -4.61 -18.82
N ALA A 237 -12.24 -4.88 -18.63
CA ALA A 237 -13.23 -4.87 -19.71
C ALA A 237 -13.44 -3.47 -20.31
N ILE A 238 -13.31 -2.40 -19.50
CA ILE A 238 -13.33 -1.01 -19.99
C ILE A 238 -12.04 -0.66 -20.73
N LEU A 239 -10.86 -0.99 -20.18
CA LEU A 239 -9.57 -0.75 -20.84
C LEU A 239 -9.50 -1.40 -22.23
N LYS A 240 -10.03 -2.61 -22.39
CA LYS A 240 -10.12 -3.29 -23.71
C LYS A 240 -10.92 -2.48 -24.74
N ARG A 241 -11.98 -1.80 -24.31
CA ARG A 241 -12.81 -0.95 -25.19
C ARG A 241 -12.09 0.35 -25.55
N CYS A 242 -11.34 0.93 -24.63
CA CYS A 242 -10.53 2.14 -24.90
C CYS A 242 -9.36 1.87 -25.85
N ALA A 243 -8.85 0.64 -25.90
CA ALA A 243 -7.74 0.25 -26.77
C ALA A 243 -8.15 -0.04 -28.22
N GLN A 244 -9.46 -0.12 -28.51
CA GLN A 244 -9.93 -0.30 -29.88
C GLN A 244 -9.87 1.04 -30.64
N PRO A 245 -9.36 1.06 -31.89
CA PRO A 245 -9.47 2.24 -32.73
C PRO A 245 -10.96 2.59 -32.91
N LYS A 246 -11.27 3.87 -32.79
CA LYS A 246 -12.60 4.39 -33.15
C LYS A 246 -12.86 4.24 -34.64
#